data_AF-A0A1H9T7D3-F1
#
_entry.id   AF-A0A1H9T7D3-F1
#
_cell.length_a   1.000
_cell.length_b   1.000
_cell.length_c   1.000
_cell.angle_alpha   90.00
_cell.angle_beta   90.00
_cell.angle_gamma   90.00
#
_symmetry.space_group_name_H-M   'P 1'
#
loop_
_entity.id
_entity.type
_entity.pdbx_description
1 polymer ?
#
loop_
_entity_poly.entity_id
_entity_poly.type
_entity_poly.pdbx_seq_one_letter_code
_entity_poly.pdbx_strand_id
1 'polypeptide(L)'
;MAYVVIDGTLIPIDRIAADRPFYSGKHRMHGVNLQVVASPAGTILWVSGDLPGSTHDTAAARIRNILATLRNAGLIALGDKGYHGYDPPVSA
;
A
#
# COMPACT_ATOMS: atom_id res chain seq x y z
N MET A 1 -13.79 17.47 7.72
CA MET A 1 -12.68 16.87 6.97
C MET A 1 -13.02 15.42 6.67
N ALA A 2 -12.78 14.96 5.44
CA ALA A 2 -12.99 13.57 5.06
C ALA A 2 -11.68 12.78 5.19
N TYR A 3 -11.78 11.50 5.56
CA TYR A 3 -10.64 10.61 5.68
C TYR A 3 -10.89 9.29 4.95
N VAL A 4 -9.81 8.64 4.59
CA VAL A 4 -9.78 7.32 3.96
C VAL A 4 -8.81 6.42 4.72
N VAL A 5 -9.01 5.12 4.60
CA VAL A 5 -8.10 4.12 5.15
C VAL A 5 -7.20 3.59 4.02
N ILE A 6 -5.90 3.49 4.26
CA ILE A 6 -4.93 2.89 3.36
C ILE A 6 -4.24 1.71 4.03
N ASP A 7 -4.13 0.60 3.31
CA ASP A 7 -3.41 -0.58 3.78
C ASP A 7 -2.71 -1.34 2.64
N GLY A 8 -1.68 -2.09 3.01
CA GLY A 8 -0.96 -3.00 2.14
C GLY A 8 -1.47 -4.43 2.32
N THR A 9 -2.06 -5.01 1.28
CA THR A 9 -2.63 -6.35 1.31
C THR A 9 -1.83 -7.28 0.41
N LEU A 10 -1.35 -8.39 0.99
CA LEU A 10 -0.72 -9.46 0.23
C LEU A 10 -1.78 -10.40 -0.34
N ILE A 11 -1.85 -10.50 -1.66
CA ILE A 11 -2.72 -11.44 -2.36
C ILE A 11 -1.91 -12.70 -2.74
N PRO A 12 -2.36 -13.90 -2.34
CA PRO A 12 -1.69 -15.16 -2.69
C PRO A 12 -1.62 -15.37 -4.20
N ILE A 13 -0.48 -15.87 -4.69
CA ILE A 13 -0.32 -16.33 -6.09
C ILE A 13 0.35 -17.70 -6.11
N ASP A 14 0.14 -18.46 -7.18
CA ASP A 14 0.66 -19.81 -7.40
C ASP A 14 2.11 -19.85 -7.93
N ARG A 15 2.87 -18.75 -7.81
CA ARG A 15 4.26 -18.70 -8.30
C ARG A 15 5.16 -19.69 -7.56
N ILE A 16 5.95 -20.42 -8.35
CA ILE A 16 6.86 -21.48 -7.94
C ILE A 16 7.96 -20.88 -7.05
N ALA A 17 8.43 -21.63 -6.04
CA ALA A 17 9.44 -21.24 -5.05
C ALA A 17 10.76 -20.65 -5.59
N ALA A 18 11.01 -20.74 -6.90
CA ALA A 18 12.13 -20.09 -7.57
C ALA A 18 11.98 -18.57 -7.71
N ASP A 19 10.75 -18.03 -7.62
CA ASP A 19 10.48 -16.61 -7.83
C ASP A 19 10.52 -15.80 -6.51
N ARG A 20 11.73 -15.75 -5.93
CA ARG A 20 12.03 -15.11 -4.64
C ARG A 20 11.48 -13.67 -4.49
N PRO A 21 11.43 -12.82 -5.53
CA PRO A 21 10.80 -11.49 -5.43
C PRO A 21 9.33 -11.51 -4.96
N PHE A 22 8.58 -12.58 -5.19
CA PHE A 22 7.19 -12.70 -4.78
C PHE A 22 7.00 -13.39 -3.43
N TYR A 23 8.06 -13.95 -2.84
CA TYR A 23 7.99 -14.56 -1.53
C TYR A 23 7.98 -13.49 -0.44
N SER A 24 6.87 -13.40 0.30
CA SER A 24 6.79 -12.58 1.49
C SER A 24 7.34 -13.34 2.68
N GLY A 25 8.47 -12.91 3.24
CA GLY A 25 9.04 -13.51 4.45
C GLY A 25 8.11 -13.37 5.67
N LYS A 26 7.39 -12.24 5.78
CA LYS A 26 6.42 -11.96 6.85
C LYS A 26 5.26 -12.96 6.84
N HIS A 27 4.70 -13.22 5.67
CA HIS A 27 3.54 -14.10 5.51
C HIS A 27 3.91 -15.55 5.13
N ARG A 28 5.21 -15.82 4.93
CA ARG A 28 5.78 -17.12 4.54
C ARG A 28 5.10 -17.75 3.31
N MET A 29 4.75 -16.91 2.34
CA MET A 29 4.02 -17.32 1.14
C MET A 29 4.38 -16.46 -0.07
N HIS A 30 4.13 -16.98 -1.27
CA HIS A 30 4.23 -16.20 -2.51
C HIS A 30 2.96 -15.38 -2.71
N GLY A 31 3.14 -14.10 -3.06
CA GLY A 31 2.03 -13.20 -3.29
C GLY A 31 2.44 -11.93 -4.01
N VAL A 32 1.45 -11.13 -4.38
CA VAL A 32 1.62 -9.75 -4.82
C VAL A 32 1.13 -8.81 -3.73
N ASN A 33 1.87 -7.74 -3.48
CA ASN A 33 1.47 -6.70 -2.54
C ASN A 33 0.65 -5.62 -3.28
N LEU A 34 -0.59 -5.41 -2.86
CA LEU A 34 -1.50 -4.39 -3.36
C LEU A 34 -1.74 -3.33 -2.30
N GLN A 35 -1.74 -2.07 -2.70
CA GLN A 35 -2.16 -0.96 -1.85
C GLN A 35 -3.65 -0.72 -2.08
N VAL A 36 -4.43 -0.67 -1.01
CA VAL A 36 -5.88 -0.48 -1.06
C VAL A 36 -6.23 0.81 -0.36
N VAL A 37 -7.09 1.62 -0.99
CA VAL A 37 -7.73 2.77 -0.35
C VAL A 37 -9.21 2.47 -0.18
N ALA A 38 -9.73 2.64 1.04
CA ALA A 38 -11.11 2.38 1.38
C ALA A 38 -11.77 3.57 2.08
N SER A 39 -13.10 3.65 1.94
CA SER A 39 -13.93 4.55 2.74
C SER A 39 -13.93 4.08 4.21
N PRO A 40 -14.28 4.96 5.17
CA PRO A 40 -14.46 4.56 6.57
C PRO A 40 -15.50 3.46 6.78
N ALA A 41 -16.45 3.30 5.85
CA ALA A 41 -17.47 2.25 5.88
C ALA A 41 -16.98 0.92 5.26
N GLY A 42 -15.71 0.83 4.83
CA GLY A 42 -15.12 -0.37 4.25
C GLY A 42 -15.33 -0.53 2.73
N THR A 43 -15.87 0.49 2.05
CA THR A 43 -16.00 0.46 0.58
C THR A 43 -14.63 0.65 -0.06
N ILE A 44 -14.20 -0.28 -0.92
CA ILE A 44 -12.96 -0.12 -1.68
C ILE A 44 -13.15 1.02 -2.69
N LEU A 45 -12.29 2.04 -2.60
CA LEU A 45 -12.29 3.21 -3.48
C LEU A 45 -11.23 3.09 -4.58
N TRP A 46 -10.13 2.42 -4.29
CA TRP A 46 -9.03 2.23 -5.23
C TRP A 46 -8.12 1.06 -4.82
N VAL A 47 -7.52 0.42 -5.82
CA VAL A 47 -6.50 -0.63 -5.65
C VAL A 47 -5.33 -0.34 -6.58
N SER A 48 -4.11 -0.50 -6.09
CA SER A 48 -2.91 -0.31 -6.89
C SER A 48 -2.66 -1.43 -7.91
N GLY A 49 -1.76 -1.17 -8.87
CA GLY A 49 -1.12 -2.25 -9.62
C GLY A 49 -0.34 -3.22 -8.71
N ASP A 50 0.08 -4.36 -9.24
CA ASP A 50 0.82 -5.37 -8.51
C ASP A 50 2.22 -4.90 -8.13
N LEU A 51 2.70 -5.36 -6.97
CA LEU A 51 4.10 -5.29 -6.58
C LEU A 51 4.55 -6.67 -6.13
N PRO A 52 5.84 -7.01 -6.29
CA PRO A 52 6.38 -8.25 -5.76
C PRO A 52 6.08 -8.39 -4.26
N GLY A 53 5.64 -9.56 -3.79
CA GLY A 53 5.26 -9.81 -2.39
C GLY A 53 6.37 -9.63 -1.33
N SER A 54 7.63 -9.53 -1.77
CA SER A 54 8.75 -9.11 -0.92
C SER A 54 8.81 -7.59 -0.69
N THR A 55 8.03 -6.80 -1.42
CA THR A 55 7.98 -5.35 -1.30
C THR A 55 7.32 -4.97 0.01
N HIS A 56 8.04 -4.21 0.83
CA HIS A 56 7.49 -3.61 2.05
C HIS A 56 6.39 -2.59 1.68
N ASP A 57 5.30 -2.54 2.45
CA ASP A 57 4.13 -1.64 2.22
C ASP A 57 4.55 -0.17 2.07
N THR A 58 5.56 0.23 2.83
CA THR A 58 6.18 1.55 2.78
C THR A 58 6.88 1.87 1.45
N ALA A 59 7.57 0.89 0.86
CA ALA A 59 8.19 1.06 -0.46
C ALA A 59 7.11 1.09 -1.55
N ALA A 60 6.06 0.29 -1.40
CA ALA A 60 4.90 0.27 -2.28
C ALA A 60 4.17 1.61 -2.34
N ALA A 61 3.92 2.22 -1.18
CA ALA A 61 3.28 3.53 -1.05
C ALA A 61 4.11 4.63 -1.71
N ARG A 62 5.44 4.58 -1.55
CA ARG A 62 6.39 5.53 -2.16
C ARG A 62 6.48 5.40 -3.67
N ILE A 63 6.45 4.16 -4.20
CA ILE A 63 6.46 3.89 -5.64
C ILE A 63 5.26 4.56 -6.35
N ARG A 64 4.13 4.76 -5.65
CA ARG A 64 2.88 5.24 -6.25
C ARG A 64 2.44 6.63 -5.82
N ASN A 65 3.25 7.34 -5.02
CA ASN A 65 2.98 8.72 -4.55
C ASN A 65 1.55 8.93 -4.00
N ILE A 66 0.99 7.90 -3.38
CA ILE A 66 -0.44 7.85 -3.06
C ILE A 66 -0.80 8.79 -1.91
N LEU A 67 0.07 8.88 -0.89
CA LEU A 67 -0.16 9.76 0.26
C LEU A 67 -0.18 11.24 -0.15
N ALA A 68 0.70 11.65 -1.07
CA ALA A 68 0.68 12.99 -1.63
C ALA A 68 -0.59 13.27 -2.44
N THR A 69 -1.05 12.28 -3.21
CA THR A 69 -2.30 12.40 -3.99
C THR A 69 -3.52 12.56 -3.09
N LEU A 70 -3.61 11.77 -2.02
CA LEU A 70 -4.68 11.87 -1.02
C LEU A 70 -4.65 13.22 -0.30
N ARG A 71 -3.46 13.71 0.08
CA ARG A 71 -3.30 15.05 0.65
C ARG A 71 -3.76 16.14 -0.31
N ASN A 72 -3.36 16.10 -1.58
CA ASN A 72 -3.76 17.08 -2.59
C ASN A 72 -5.28 17.09 -2.82
N ALA A 73 -5.93 15.95 -2.61
CA ALA A 73 -7.40 15.84 -2.62
C ALA A 73 -8.07 16.34 -1.32
N GLY A 74 -7.30 16.83 -0.34
CA GLY A 74 -7.81 17.29 0.96
C GLY A 74 -8.26 16.16 1.89
N LEU A 75 -7.80 14.92 1.63
CA LEU A 75 -8.16 13.74 2.42
C LEU A 75 -7.08 13.42 3.45
N ILE A 76 -7.53 13.05 4.65
CA ILE A 76 -6.66 12.46 5.67
C ILE A 76 -6.50 10.96 5.36
N ALA A 77 -5.27 10.49 5.19
CA ALA A 77 -4.97 9.07 5.03
C ALA A 77 -4.66 8.44 6.39
N LEU A 78 -5.47 7.47 6.82
CA LEU A 78 -5.21 6.65 8.00
C LEU A 78 -4.68 5.29 7.55
N GLY A 79 -3.53 4.87 8.06
CA GLY A 79 -2.96 3.57 7.72
C GLY A 79 -1.97 3.12 8.76
N ASP A 80 -1.34 1.97 8.51
CA ASP A 80 -0.35 1.40 9.41
C ASP A 80 0.83 2.33 9.69
N LYS A 81 1.54 2.11 10.80
CA LYS A 81 2.68 2.95 11.21
C LYS A 81 3.76 3.05 10.11
N GLY A 82 3.87 2.04 9.25
CA GLY A 82 4.77 2.02 8.11
C GLY A 82 4.53 3.12 7.07
N TYR A 83 3.37 3.80 7.09
CA TYR A 83 3.07 4.95 6.22
C TYR A 83 3.47 6.29 6.83
N HIS A 84 3.80 6.34 8.13
CA HIS A 84 4.16 7.57 8.82
C HIS A 84 5.55 8.07 8.37
N GLY A 85 5.64 9.36 7.99
CA GLY A 85 6.89 9.98 7.52
C GLY A 85 7.20 9.81 6.03
N TYR A 86 6.30 9.18 5.27
CA TYR A 86 6.46 8.96 3.82
C TYR A 86 5.64 9.92 2.96
N ASP A 87 5.00 10.87 3.63
CA ASP A 87 4.50 12.06 3.00
C ASP A 87 5.69 12.96 2.61
N PRO A 88 5.81 13.39 1.33
CA PRO A 88 6.84 14.35 0.97
C PRO A 88 6.68 15.63 1.80
N PRO A 89 7.79 16.27 2.22
CA PRO A 89 7.74 17.52 2.96
C PRO A 89 6.98 18.58 2.15
N VAL A 90 6.16 19.37 2.86
CA VAL A 90 5.48 20.52 2.28
C VAL A 90 6.56 21.50 1.82
N SER A 91 6.73 21.67 0.51
CA SER A 91 7.39 22.88 0.00
C SER A 91 6.47 24.05 0.31
N ALA A 92 6.91 24.89 1.25
CA ALA A 92 6.29 26.17 1.60
C ALA A 92 6.27 27.14 0.42
#